data_AF-A0A369RWQ7-F1
#
_entry.id   AF-A0A369RWQ7-F1
#
_cell.length_a   1.000
_cell.length_b   1.000
_cell.length_c   1.000
_cell.angle_alpha   90.00
_cell.angle_beta   90.00
_cell.angle_gamma   90.00
#
_symmetry.space_group_name_H-M   'P 1'
#
loop_
_entity.id
_entity.type
_entity.pdbx_description
1 polymer ?
#
loop_
_entity_poly.entity_id
_entity_poly.type
_entity_poly.pdbx_seq_one_letter_code
_entity_poly.pdbx_strand_id
1 'polypeptide(L)'
;MVRLSRNIRNQWIYLFVVVIIVIFGDAKKSKKSDETKIRDDFDENLYRSFYTSDNRKISIYNNFTQPFSIYLFRRYLSSLGQWEMTLNNYNNGSDYKEESPDHILWKTFLDPQFMEKSKIGQKLIRAVKHFKGDKQGNDYHIYQDAAKLVIRSEIPKKSTDTPSRDDDVSAIVYLTGKWKKNDYGDIVFYDDNNEIVSAVHPLAFRMVMFDSSIEHLYKPPAIDRYDPLKTIHIKLTKSSEKLRNGIEYYKKKFEHRRNIRNTKLNDIASVSANRVIDVEKYITRRYVGENGKKIYVLDNLFTPEELEGLRKLVKYKEYFYTYIHDDGSDGVSWMAIFSVQDFANSNLWKIHQQVVNHVGSRDIYFPYDVSSNMIRNNVNRRLHSDYLSITDQWTMVTYLNPNWIAQKGEETAYFESADDDNNYITEV
;
A
#
# COMPACT_ATOMS: atom_id res chain seq x y z
N MET A 1 7.56 -18.36 -17.79
CA MET A 1 6.17 -18.70 -17.42
C MET A 1 5.98 -19.98 -16.59
N VAL A 2 6.65 -21.12 -16.87
CA VAL A 2 6.53 -22.36 -16.04
C VAL A 2 7.01 -22.16 -14.58
N ARG A 3 7.90 -21.19 -14.32
CA ARG A 3 8.29 -20.76 -12.96
C ARG A 3 7.26 -19.88 -12.24
N LEU A 4 6.41 -19.13 -12.96
CA LEU A 4 5.40 -18.25 -12.35
C LEU A 4 4.14 -19.01 -11.92
N SER A 5 3.68 -20.01 -12.69
CA SER A 5 2.49 -20.80 -12.31
C SER A 5 2.74 -21.72 -11.10
N ARG A 6 3.98 -22.20 -10.93
CA ARG A 6 4.45 -22.91 -9.72
C ARG A 6 4.47 -21.99 -8.49
N ASN A 7 4.76 -20.70 -8.67
CA ASN A 7 4.79 -19.71 -7.60
C ASN A 7 3.41 -19.38 -7.05
N ILE A 8 2.37 -19.31 -7.88
CA ILE A 8 0.99 -19.02 -7.43
C ILE A 8 0.46 -20.17 -6.58
N ARG A 9 0.65 -21.43 -7.00
CA ARG A 9 0.22 -22.61 -6.23
C ARG A 9 0.99 -22.77 -4.91
N ASN A 10 2.27 -22.40 -4.89
CA ASN A 10 3.05 -22.32 -3.65
C ASN A 10 2.57 -21.17 -2.76
N GLN A 11 2.24 -20.00 -3.32
CA GLN A 11 1.71 -18.87 -2.55
C GLN A 11 0.41 -19.24 -1.82
N TRP A 12 -0.51 -20.01 -2.42
CA TRP A 12 -1.73 -20.49 -1.74
C TRP A 12 -1.45 -21.49 -0.60
N ILE A 13 -0.44 -22.35 -0.73
CA ILE A 13 -0.01 -23.26 0.36
C ILE A 13 0.67 -22.46 1.48
N TYR A 14 1.52 -21.49 1.15
CA TYR A 14 2.08 -20.55 2.10
C TYR A 14 0.99 -19.68 2.76
N LEU A 15 -0.05 -19.26 2.01
CA LEU A 15 -1.23 -18.53 2.50
C LEU A 15 -1.93 -19.30 3.62
N PHE A 16 -2.17 -20.59 3.38
CA PHE A 16 -2.82 -21.47 4.33
C PHE A 16 -1.94 -21.70 5.56
N VAL A 17 -0.62 -21.85 5.39
CA VAL A 17 0.33 -22.02 6.49
C VAL A 17 0.53 -20.75 7.32
N VAL A 18 0.63 -19.57 6.70
CA VAL A 18 0.79 -18.30 7.41
C VAL A 18 -0.48 -17.94 8.19
N VAL A 19 -1.66 -18.10 7.58
CA VAL A 19 -2.95 -17.90 8.25
C VAL A 19 -3.13 -18.94 9.36
N ILE A 20 -2.81 -20.22 9.13
CA ILE A 20 -2.85 -21.25 10.19
C ILE A 20 -1.83 -20.98 11.30
N ILE A 21 -0.66 -20.41 11.05
CA ILE A 21 0.31 -20.14 12.11
C ILE A 21 -0.07 -18.89 12.92
N VAL A 22 -0.58 -17.85 12.25
CA VAL A 22 -1.12 -16.65 12.90
C VAL A 22 -2.35 -16.97 13.77
N ILE A 23 -3.14 -17.99 13.39
CA ILE A 23 -4.32 -18.45 14.15
C ILE A 23 -4.00 -19.60 15.13
N PHE A 24 -3.24 -20.61 14.72
CA PHE A 24 -3.11 -21.94 15.34
C PHE A 24 -1.68 -22.42 15.62
N GLY A 25 -0.65 -21.56 15.57
CA GLY A 25 0.73 -21.98 15.82
C GLY A 25 1.00 -22.41 17.27
N ASP A 26 0.47 -23.55 17.73
CA ASP A 26 1.19 -24.67 18.36
C ASP A 26 0.20 -25.85 18.62
N ALA A 27 -0.31 -26.50 17.56
CA ALA A 27 -1.24 -27.63 17.71
C ALA A 27 -0.54 -29.01 17.85
N LYS A 28 0.78 -29.05 18.08
CA LYS A 28 1.50 -30.30 18.32
C LYS A 28 2.58 -30.13 19.39
N LYS A 29 2.15 -30.10 20.65
CA LYS A 29 2.81 -30.84 21.74
C LYS A 29 1.90 -30.99 22.97
N SER A 30 1.80 -32.24 23.42
CA SER A 30 1.28 -32.70 24.71
C SER A 30 -0.24 -32.82 24.91
N LYS A 31 -0.74 -34.05 24.74
CA LYS A 31 -1.84 -34.58 25.58
C LYS A 31 -1.33 -34.72 27.01
N LYS A 32 -1.26 -33.60 27.72
CA LYS A 32 -1.10 -33.37 29.16
C LYS A 32 -0.49 -31.98 29.33
N SER A 33 -1.33 -30.99 29.51
CA SER A 33 -0.97 -29.79 30.26
C SER A 33 -2.27 -29.16 30.72
N ASP A 34 -2.33 -28.85 32.00
CA ASP A 34 -3.28 -27.93 32.60
C ASP A 34 -3.48 -26.68 31.74
N GLU A 35 -4.54 -25.93 32.03
CA GLU A 35 -4.72 -24.55 31.58
C GLU A 35 -3.50 -23.69 31.97
N THR A 36 -2.40 -23.79 31.22
CA THR A 36 -1.32 -22.83 31.24
C THR A 36 -1.91 -21.55 30.65
N LYS A 37 -2.48 -20.70 31.52
CA LYS A 37 -2.81 -19.31 31.20
C LYS A 37 -1.62 -18.75 30.43
N ILE A 38 -1.84 -18.35 29.18
CA ILE A 38 -0.85 -17.60 28.42
C ILE A 38 -0.51 -16.37 29.26
N ARG A 39 0.66 -16.38 29.90
CA ARG A 39 1.15 -15.27 30.71
C ARG A 39 1.88 -14.34 29.77
N ASP A 40 1.26 -13.22 29.47
CA ASP A 40 1.93 -12.11 28.80
C ASP A 40 2.64 -11.27 29.86
N ASP A 41 3.95 -11.05 29.71
CA ASP A 41 4.73 -10.21 30.63
C ASP A 41 4.61 -8.73 30.28
N PHE A 42 3.40 -8.18 30.41
CA PHE A 42 3.14 -6.77 30.08
C PHE A 42 3.92 -5.80 30.96
N ASP A 43 4.16 -6.13 32.22
CA ASP A 43 5.00 -5.33 33.13
C ASP A 43 6.45 -5.25 32.63
N GLU A 44 7.03 -6.38 32.18
CA GLU A 44 8.38 -6.40 31.62
C GLU A 44 8.46 -5.72 30.25
N ASN A 45 7.38 -5.82 29.47
CA ASN A 45 7.29 -5.18 28.15
C ASN A 45 7.06 -3.66 28.29
N LEU A 46 6.44 -3.19 29.37
CA LEU A 46 6.15 -1.77 29.58
C LEU A 46 7.46 -0.97 29.72
N TYR A 47 7.73 -0.14 28.72
CA TYR A 47 8.92 0.71 28.71
C TYR A 47 8.68 2.03 29.46
N ARG A 48 7.56 2.70 29.15
CA ARG A 48 7.21 4.00 29.72
C ARG A 48 5.73 4.32 29.48
N SER A 49 5.13 5.06 30.41
CA SER A 49 3.85 5.71 30.22
C SER A 49 4.00 7.23 30.30
N PHE A 50 3.17 7.92 29.52
CA PHE A 50 3.00 9.37 29.54
C PHE A 50 1.53 9.70 29.78
N TYR A 51 1.27 10.91 30.23
CA TYR A 51 -0.06 11.39 30.55
C TYR A 51 -0.23 12.80 30.01
N THR A 52 -1.37 13.09 29.41
CA THR A 52 -1.80 14.45 29.10
C THR A 52 -2.11 15.20 30.41
N SER A 53 -2.30 16.51 30.33
CA SER A 53 -2.67 17.36 31.47
C SER A 53 -4.00 16.95 32.12
N ASP A 54 -4.94 16.39 31.34
CA ASP A 54 -6.21 15.81 31.78
C ASP A 54 -6.13 14.31 32.10
N ASN A 55 -4.91 13.76 32.25
CA ASN A 55 -4.62 12.40 32.71
C ASN A 55 -5.04 11.27 31.76
N ARG A 56 -5.20 11.55 30.46
CA ARG A 56 -5.32 10.52 29.42
C ARG A 56 -3.96 9.86 29.21
N LYS A 57 -3.96 8.52 29.13
CA LYS A 57 -2.74 7.71 29.19
C LYS A 57 -2.20 7.36 27.80
N ILE A 58 -0.88 7.33 27.69
CA ILE A 58 -0.11 6.78 26.56
C ILE A 58 0.89 5.77 27.16
N SER A 59 1.07 4.60 26.59
CA SER A 59 1.99 3.58 27.07
C SER A 59 2.74 2.90 25.94
N ILE A 60 4.04 2.76 26.13
CA ILE A 60 4.95 2.16 25.16
C ILE A 60 5.35 0.78 25.68
N TYR A 61 5.16 -0.24 24.86
CA TYR A 61 5.57 -1.60 25.15
C TYR A 61 6.65 -2.02 24.14
N ASN A 62 7.84 -2.37 24.63
CA ASN A 62 8.89 -2.97 23.83
C ASN A 62 8.73 -4.50 23.84
N ASN A 63 9.21 -5.16 22.78
CA ASN A 63 9.13 -6.63 22.65
C ASN A 63 7.70 -7.19 22.81
N PHE A 64 6.69 -6.40 22.45
CA PHE A 64 5.29 -6.78 22.58
C PHE A 64 4.93 -8.00 21.71
N THR A 65 5.56 -8.10 20.54
CA THR A 65 5.38 -9.21 19.60
C THR A 65 6.69 -9.96 19.39
N GLN A 66 6.60 -11.26 19.11
CA GLN A 66 7.78 -12.04 18.77
C GLN A 66 8.26 -11.72 17.34
N PRO A 67 9.58 -11.82 17.06
CA PRO A 67 10.13 -11.54 15.74
C PRO A 67 9.47 -12.29 14.59
N PHE A 68 9.15 -13.56 14.83
CA PHE A 68 8.50 -14.41 13.84
C PHE A 68 7.10 -13.92 13.46
N SER A 69 6.30 -13.44 14.43
CA SER A 69 4.97 -12.90 14.16
C SER A 69 5.03 -11.65 13.28
N ILE A 70 5.95 -10.72 13.56
CA ILE A 70 6.15 -9.53 12.73
C ILE A 70 6.62 -9.90 11.33
N TYR A 71 7.54 -10.87 11.19
CA TYR A 71 7.97 -11.36 9.88
C TYR A 71 6.78 -11.87 9.06
N LEU A 72 5.92 -12.70 9.66
CA LEU A 72 4.72 -13.23 9.01
C LEU A 72 3.74 -12.13 8.61
N PHE A 73 3.46 -11.16 9.50
CA PHE A 73 2.59 -10.02 9.17
C PHE A 73 3.15 -9.17 8.04
N ARG A 74 4.46 -8.86 8.06
CA ARG A 74 5.11 -8.11 6.96
C ARG A 74 5.00 -8.85 5.63
N ARG A 75 5.16 -10.18 5.65
CA ARG A 75 4.99 -11.01 4.45
C ARG A 75 3.55 -11.02 3.97
N TYR A 76 2.58 -11.21 4.87
CA TYR A 76 1.15 -11.11 4.56
C TYR A 76 0.83 -9.77 3.87
N LEU A 77 1.24 -8.65 4.45
CA LEU A 77 0.97 -7.31 3.89
C LEU A 77 1.73 -7.03 2.57
N SER A 78 2.89 -7.65 2.36
CA SER A 78 3.66 -7.44 1.12
C SER A 78 3.16 -8.32 -0.03
N SER A 79 2.66 -9.52 0.27
CA SER A 79 2.18 -10.47 -0.74
C SER A 79 0.68 -10.38 -1.01
N LEU A 80 -0.11 -10.03 0.00
CA LEU A 80 -1.57 -10.10 0.00
C LEU A 80 -2.22 -8.83 0.53
N GLY A 81 -1.41 -7.84 0.93
CA GLY A 81 -1.91 -6.56 1.39
C GLY A 81 -2.69 -5.91 0.27
N GLN A 82 -3.96 -5.65 0.53
CA GLN A 82 -4.85 -4.97 -0.40
C GLN A 82 -4.66 -3.46 -0.22
N TRP A 83 -3.49 -2.96 -0.61
CA TRP A 83 -3.14 -1.56 -0.45
C TRP A 83 -4.08 -0.68 -1.27
N GLU A 84 -4.64 0.32 -0.59
CA GLU A 84 -5.54 1.29 -1.16
C GLU A 84 -4.97 2.67 -1.00
N MET A 85 -5.12 3.46 -2.07
CA MET A 85 -4.93 4.89 -2.02
C MET A 85 -6.13 5.55 -1.33
N THR A 86 -5.86 6.46 -0.41
CA THR A 86 -6.87 7.15 0.41
C THR A 86 -7.23 8.55 -0.10
N LEU A 87 -6.77 8.96 -1.28
CA LEU A 87 -7.23 10.19 -1.92
C LEU A 87 -8.64 10.02 -2.51
N ASN A 88 -9.45 11.07 -2.43
CA ASN A 88 -10.73 11.18 -3.14
C ASN A 88 -10.50 11.32 -4.65
N ASN A 89 -9.50 12.13 -5.01
CA ASN A 89 -9.08 12.41 -6.37
C ASN A 89 -7.56 12.28 -6.49
N TYR A 90 -7.07 11.38 -7.34
CA TYR A 90 -5.64 11.15 -7.57
C TYR A 90 -4.90 12.38 -8.14
N ASN A 91 -5.64 13.33 -8.73
CA ASN A 91 -5.08 14.59 -9.24
C ASN A 91 -4.90 15.64 -8.14
N ASN A 92 -5.57 15.46 -7.01
CA ASN A 92 -5.52 16.39 -5.90
C ASN A 92 -4.89 15.69 -4.70
N GLY A 93 -3.58 15.86 -4.55
CA GLY A 93 -2.81 15.28 -3.43
C GLY A 93 -3.17 15.82 -2.04
N SER A 94 -4.19 16.68 -1.92
CA SER A 94 -4.63 17.26 -0.65
C SER A 94 -6.02 16.83 -0.20
N ASP A 95 -6.80 16.18 -1.08
CA ASP A 95 -8.19 15.77 -0.82
C ASP A 95 -8.26 14.27 -0.51
N TYR A 96 -8.37 13.96 0.78
CA TYR A 96 -8.38 12.60 1.32
C TYR A 96 -9.80 12.15 1.65
N LYS A 97 -10.05 10.86 1.49
CA LYS A 97 -11.29 10.20 1.90
C LYS A 97 -11.52 10.38 3.40
N GLU A 98 -12.78 10.44 3.81
CA GLU A 98 -13.19 10.62 5.21
C GLU A 98 -12.59 9.55 6.14
N GLU A 99 -12.41 8.31 5.67
CA GLU A 99 -11.76 7.25 6.44
C GLU A 99 -10.24 7.43 6.66
N SER A 100 -9.66 8.53 6.16
CA SER A 100 -8.25 8.85 6.24
C SER A 100 -7.96 10.25 6.80
N PRO A 101 -8.46 10.58 8.00
CA PRO A 101 -8.27 11.90 8.61
C PRO A 101 -6.79 12.20 8.95
N ASP A 102 -5.95 11.17 9.02
CA ASP A 102 -4.50 11.27 9.23
C ASP A 102 -3.72 11.63 7.96
N HIS A 103 -4.38 11.76 6.80
CA HIS A 103 -3.75 12.01 5.51
C HIS A 103 -2.67 10.97 5.10
N ILE A 104 -2.74 9.75 5.62
CA ILE A 104 -1.84 8.66 5.20
C ILE A 104 -2.37 8.03 3.92
N LEU A 105 -1.56 8.08 2.87
CA LEU A 105 -1.97 7.74 1.50
C LEU A 105 -2.32 6.26 1.33
N TRP A 106 -1.49 5.37 1.90
CA TRP A 106 -1.60 3.95 1.63
C TRP A 106 -2.04 3.17 2.87
N LYS A 107 -3.19 2.51 2.74
CA LYS A 107 -3.78 1.70 3.81
C LYS A 107 -4.28 0.37 3.31
N THR A 108 -4.22 -0.65 4.16
CA THR A 108 -4.96 -1.90 3.97
C THR A 108 -5.76 -2.18 5.23
N PHE A 109 -7.08 -2.30 5.07
CA PHE A 109 -8.00 -2.59 6.16
C PHE A 109 -8.08 -4.09 6.40
N LEU A 110 -8.01 -4.50 7.66
CA LEU A 110 -8.09 -5.91 8.07
C LEU A 110 -9.50 -6.21 8.59
N ASP A 111 -9.92 -7.47 8.51
CA ASP A 111 -11.19 -7.93 9.08
C ASP A 111 -11.12 -7.85 10.62
N PRO A 112 -11.92 -6.99 11.28
CA PRO A 112 -11.88 -6.85 12.73
C PRO A 112 -12.22 -8.16 13.46
N GLN A 113 -13.13 -8.99 12.92
CA GLN A 113 -13.50 -10.27 13.53
C GLN A 113 -12.36 -11.28 13.44
N PHE A 114 -11.63 -11.27 12.32
CA PHE A 114 -10.45 -12.09 12.14
C PHE A 114 -9.33 -11.67 13.09
N MET A 115 -9.05 -10.36 13.14
CA MET A 115 -8.02 -9.79 13.99
C MET A 115 -8.29 -10.06 15.45
N GLU A 116 -9.52 -9.84 15.91
CA GLU A 116 -9.94 -10.14 17.29
C GLU A 116 -9.67 -11.59 17.66
N LYS A 117 -9.99 -12.56 16.78
CA LYS A 117 -9.78 -14.00 17.04
C LYS A 117 -8.32 -14.45 16.93
N SER A 118 -7.44 -13.64 16.34
CA SER A 118 -6.03 -13.99 16.16
C SER A 118 -5.26 -13.94 17.49
N LYS A 119 -4.10 -14.63 17.56
CA LYS A 119 -3.23 -14.58 18.76
C LYS A 119 -2.80 -13.16 19.12
N ILE A 120 -2.51 -12.32 18.11
CA ILE A 120 -2.12 -10.93 18.33
C ILE A 120 -3.30 -10.08 18.81
N GLY A 121 -4.50 -10.26 18.27
CA GLY A 121 -5.70 -9.55 18.73
C GLY A 121 -6.08 -9.91 20.16
N GLN A 122 -6.05 -11.20 20.50
CA GLN A 122 -6.27 -11.66 21.87
C GLN A 122 -5.21 -11.12 22.84
N LYS A 123 -3.94 -11.02 22.42
CA LYS A 123 -2.90 -10.36 23.21
C LYS A 123 -3.16 -8.85 23.37
N LEU A 124 -3.59 -8.16 22.32
CA LEU A 124 -3.95 -6.73 22.36
C LEU A 124 -5.10 -6.47 23.35
N ILE A 125 -6.16 -7.29 23.32
CA ILE A 125 -7.29 -7.18 24.25
C ILE A 125 -6.83 -7.38 25.70
N ARG A 126 -5.98 -8.39 25.98
CA ARG A 126 -5.38 -8.56 27.31
C ARG A 126 -4.47 -7.39 27.70
N ALA A 127 -3.77 -6.78 26.75
CA ALA A 127 -2.93 -5.61 27.00
C ALA A 127 -3.77 -4.36 27.36
N VAL A 128 -4.99 -4.23 26.82
CA VAL A 128 -5.92 -3.16 27.23
C VAL A 128 -6.29 -3.28 28.71
N LYS A 129 -6.46 -4.51 29.22
CA LYS A 129 -6.69 -4.74 30.66
C LYS A 129 -5.56 -4.18 31.52
N HIS A 130 -4.31 -4.50 31.16
CA HIS A 130 -3.14 -3.97 31.84
C HIS A 130 -3.07 -2.43 31.72
N PHE A 131 -3.33 -1.90 30.52
CA PHE A 131 -3.30 -0.46 30.25
C PHE A 131 -4.32 0.34 31.07
N LYS A 132 -5.58 -0.11 31.14
CA LYS A 132 -6.69 0.51 31.90
C LYS A 132 -6.65 0.18 33.41
N GLY A 133 -5.81 -0.76 33.83
CA GLY A 133 -5.66 -1.19 35.23
C GLY A 133 -6.76 -2.14 35.67
N ASP A 134 -6.58 -3.44 35.40
CA ASP A 134 -7.23 -4.68 35.88
C ASP A 134 -8.75 -4.80 36.06
N LYS A 135 -9.51 -3.69 36.18
CA LYS A 135 -10.94 -3.66 36.50
C LYS A 135 -11.86 -3.49 35.28
N GLN A 136 -11.33 -3.25 34.07
CA GLN A 136 -12.15 -2.86 32.89
C GLN A 136 -11.78 -3.52 31.55
N GLY A 137 -11.00 -4.61 31.53
CA GLY A 137 -10.33 -5.07 30.32
C GLY A 137 -10.93 -6.25 29.54
N ASN A 138 -12.09 -6.79 29.92
CA ASN A 138 -12.63 -7.99 29.27
C ASN A 138 -13.69 -7.70 28.19
N ASP A 139 -14.15 -6.47 28.08
CA ASP A 139 -15.28 -6.10 27.21
C ASP A 139 -14.84 -5.31 25.96
N TYR A 140 -13.52 -5.19 25.73
CA TYR A 140 -13.00 -4.49 24.56
C TYR A 140 -12.99 -5.39 23.34
N HIS A 141 -13.54 -4.87 22.25
CA HIS A 141 -13.58 -5.49 20.95
C HIS A 141 -12.79 -4.66 19.94
N ILE A 142 -12.17 -5.35 18.98
CA ILE A 142 -11.51 -4.68 17.87
C ILE A 142 -12.57 -4.34 16.82
N TYR A 143 -12.80 -3.05 16.58
CA TYR A 143 -13.80 -2.60 15.61
C TYR A 143 -13.21 -2.06 14.31
N GLN A 144 -11.93 -1.70 14.32
CA GLN A 144 -11.24 -1.22 13.12
C GLN A 144 -9.74 -1.51 13.20
N ASP A 145 -9.22 -2.06 12.11
CA ASP A 145 -7.80 -2.33 11.92
C ASP A 145 -7.35 -1.83 10.55
N ALA A 146 -6.26 -1.07 10.51
CA ALA A 146 -5.63 -0.69 9.26
C ALA A 146 -4.11 -0.81 9.37
N ALA A 147 -3.51 -1.57 8.45
CA ALA A 147 -2.08 -1.42 8.21
C ALA A 147 -1.84 -0.15 7.40
N LYS A 148 -0.87 0.66 7.85
CA LYS A 148 -0.53 1.95 7.27
C LYS A 148 0.90 1.92 6.78
N LEU A 149 1.15 2.63 5.68
CA LEU A 149 2.46 2.76 5.07
C LEU A 149 2.74 4.25 4.88
N VAL A 150 3.72 4.76 5.63
CA VAL A 150 4.17 6.15 5.53
C VAL A 150 5.55 6.17 4.89
N ILE A 151 5.69 6.88 3.78
CA ILE A 151 6.97 7.09 3.08
C ILE A 151 7.51 8.49 3.31
N ARG A 152 8.81 8.67 3.07
CA ARG A 152 9.44 9.99 3.04
C ARG A 152 8.67 10.95 2.12
N SER A 153 8.71 12.25 2.44
CA SER A 153 8.02 13.31 1.69
C SER A 153 6.49 13.28 1.73
N GLU A 154 5.86 12.30 2.40
CA GLU A 154 4.43 12.41 2.73
C GLU A 154 4.20 13.41 3.86
N ILE A 155 3.02 14.01 3.86
CA ILE A 155 2.62 15.03 4.83
C ILE A 155 1.37 14.53 5.57
N PRO A 156 1.50 13.55 6.49
CA PRO A 156 0.39 13.19 7.37
C PRO A 156 -0.09 14.41 8.15
N LYS A 157 -1.36 14.39 8.54
CA LYS A 157 -1.97 15.42 9.39
C LYS A 157 -2.23 14.89 10.79
N LYS A 158 -2.38 15.84 11.72
CA LYS A 158 -2.84 15.52 13.06
C LYS A 158 -4.25 14.93 12.97
N SER A 159 -4.52 13.91 13.76
CA SER A 159 -5.83 13.25 13.80
C SER A 159 -6.14 12.73 15.19
N THR A 160 -7.42 12.56 15.47
CA THR A 160 -7.94 11.90 16.66
C THR A 160 -8.80 10.71 16.23
N ASP A 161 -8.74 9.60 16.97
CA ASP A 161 -9.45 8.39 16.56
C ASP A 161 -10.91 8.35 17.01
N THR A 162 -11.23 8.96 18.15
CA THR A 162 -12.59 9.04 18.69
C THR A 162 -12.77 10.26 19.62
N PRO A 163 -13.99 10.73 19.89
CA PRO A 163 -14.24 11.73 20.93
C PRO A 163 -13.93 11.20 22.36
N SER A 164 -13.48 12.08 23.27
CA SER A 164 -13.09 11.72 24.66
C SER A 164 -14.13 10.96 25.48
N ARG A 165 -15.42 11.10 25.16
CA ARG A 165 -16.51 10.43 25.88
C ARG A 165 -16.61 8.91 25.61
N ASP A 166 -15.96 8.40 24.57
CA ASP A 166 -16.20 7.04 24.10
C ASP A 166 -15.34 5.97 24.84
N ASP A 167 -14.34 6.38 25.63
CA ASP A 167 -13.41 5.51 26.38
C ASP A 167 -12.68 4.45 25.51
N ASP A 168 -12.62 4.64 24.18
CA ASP A 168 -11.92 3.71 23.29
C ASP A 168 -10.40 3.76 23.50
N VAL A 169 -9.73 2.68 23.11
CA VAL A 169 -8.27 2.55 23.16
C VAL A 169 -7.73 2.30 21.75
N SER A 170 -6.64 2.96 21.40
CA SER A 170 -5.94 2.73 20.15
C SER A 170 -4.56 2.14 20.40
N ALA A 171 -4.12 1.27 19.49
CA ALA A 171 -2.83 0.62 19.54
C ALA A 171 -2.14 0.65 18.19
N ILE A 172 -0.86 1.04 18.17
CA ILE A 172 -0.02 1.06 16.98
C ILE A 172 1.10 0.04 17.17
N VAL A 173 1.09 -1.00 16.35
CA VAL A 173 2.13 -2.02 16.32
C VAL A 173 3.09 -1.72 15.17
N TYR A 174 4.37 -1.53 15.47
CA TYR A 174 5.39 -1.28 14.48
C TYR A 174 5.79 -2.58 13.76
N LEU A 175 5.68 -2.57 12.44
CA LEU A 175 6.09 -3.68 11.56
C LEU A 175 7.44 -3.39 10.88
N THR A 176 8.27 -2.57 11.54
CA THR A 176 9.55 -2.14 10.98
C THR A 176 10.68 -3.12 11.29
N GLY A 177 11.71 -3.11 10.46
CA GLY A 177 12.97 -3.79 10.72
C GLY A 177 13.89 -2.94 11.59
N LYS A 178 15.19 -2.96 11.27
CA LYS A 178 16.15 -2.06 11.91
C LYS A 178 15.82 -0.61 11.56
N TRP A 179 15.57 0.18 12.60
CA TRP A 179 15.24 1.61 12.52
C TRP A 179 16.18 2.37 13.45
N LYS A 180 16.94 3.32 12.91
CA LYS A 180 17.91 4.13 13.63
C LYS A 180 17.27 5.45 14.04
N LYS A 181 17.84 6.11 15.05
CA LYS A 181 17.36 7.40 15.56
C LYS A 181 17.16 8.46 14.46
N ASN A 182 18.09 8.55 13.52
CA ASN A 182 18.03 9.53 12.42
C ASN A 182 17.16 9.09 11.23
N ASP A 183 16.57 7.89 11.27
CA ASP A 183 15.60 7.46 10.25
C ASP A 183 14.21 8.14 10.44
N TYR A 184 14.05 8.91 11.53
CA TYR A 184 12.82 9.61 11.93
C TYR A 184 11.58 8.70 11.95
N GLY A 185 10.40 9.14 11.51
CA GLY A 185 9.18 8.31 11.53
C GLY A 185 8.44 8.26 12.87
N ASP A 186 8.80 9.09 13.84
CA ASP A 186 8.18 9.13 15.16
C ASP A 186 6.66 9.40 15.08
N ILE A 187 5.89 8.78 15.98
CA ILE A 187 4.54 9.27 16.26
C ILE A 187 4.61 10.29 17.40
N VAL A 188 3.94 11.42 17.20
CA VAL A 188 3.88 12.52 18.17
C VAL A 188 2.46 12.62 18.73
N PHE A 189 2.33 12.72 20.04
CA PHE A 189 1.07 12.90 20.75
C PHE A 189 1.00 14.31 21.33
N TYR A 190 -0.16 14.94 21.21
CA TYR A 190 -0.41 16.31 21.62
C TYR A 190 -1.40 16.37 22.78
N ASP A 191 -1.22 17.38 23.63
CA ASP A 191 -2.22 17.79 24.61
C ASP A 191 -3.20 18.79 23.97
N ASP A 192 -4.27 19.12 24.66
CA ASP A 192 -5.33 20.00 24.14
C ASP A 192 -4.85 21.45 23.89
N ASN A 193 -3.73 21.84 24.52
CA ASN A 193 -3.06 23.12 24.28
C ASN A 193 -2.13 23.12 23.05
N ASN A 194 -2.11 22.04 22.26
CA ASN A 194 -1.22 21.79 21.12
C ASN A 194 0.27 21.59 21.47
N GLU A 195 0.63 21.44 22.74
CA GLU A 195 1.99 21.05 23.13
C GLU A 195 2.22 19.55 23.01
N ILE A 196 3.47 19.15 22.77
CA ILE A 196 3.84 17.75 22.64
C ILE A 196 3.89 17.10 24.03
N VAL A 197 3.07 16.07 24.24
CA VAL A 197 3.11 15.23 25.45
C VAL A 197 4.22 14.21 25.35
N SER A 198 4.32 13.55 24.19
CA SER A 198 5.36 12.57 23.93
C SER A 198 5.60 12.37 22.44
N ALA A 199 6.83 11.97 22.09
CA ALA A 199 7.19 11.47 20.77
C ALA A 199 7.76 10.06 20.93
N VAL A 200 7.29 9.13 20.10
CA VAL A 200 7.68 7.72 20.17
C VAL A 200 8.36 7.29 18.89
N HIS A 201 9.65 6.99 19.03
CA HIS A 201 10.48 6.49 17.94
C HIS A 201 10.06 5.07 17.51
N PRO A 202 10.02 4.77 16.20
CA PRO A 202 9.76 3.41 15.73
C PRO A 202 10.86 2.45 16.17
N LEU A 203 10.48 1.28 16.68
CA LEU A 203 11.39 0.16 16.87
C LEU A 203 10.70 -1.14 16.46
N ALA A 204 11.49 -2.13 16.03
CA ALA A 204 10.98 -3.47 15.83
C ALA A 204 10.32 -3.99 17.13
N PHE A 205 9.19 -4.69 16.98
CA PHE A 205 8.45 -5.34 18.08
C PHE A 205 7.83 -4.38 19.10
N ARG A 206 7.87 -3.07 18.84
CA ARG A 206 7.26 -2.04 19.69
C ARG A 206 5.78 -1.89 19.40
N MET A 207 5.01 -1.68 20.46
CA MET A 207 3.63 -1.22 20.41
C MET A 207 3.49 0.07 21.21
N VAL A 208 2.67 1.00 20.72
CA VAL A 208 2.17 2.14 21.50
C VAL A 208 0.68 1.95 21.71
N MET A 209 0.21 2.04 22.95
CA MET A 209 -1.22 1.97 23.30
C MET A 209 -1.61 3.26 24.00
N PHE A 210 -2.72 3.86 23.61
CA PHE A 210 -3.12 5.18 24.07
C PHE A 210 -4.64 5.33 24.08
N ASP A 211 -5.12 6.30 24.86
CA ASP A 211 -6.51 6.73 24.81
C ASP A 211 -6.83 7.30 23.42
N SER A 212 -7.84 6.75 22.73
CA SER A 212 -8.15 7.08 21.34
C SER A 212 -8.55 8.54 21.11
N SER A 213 -8.83 9.29 22.17
CA SER A 213 -9.14 10.72 22.10
C SER A 213 -7.94 11.64 22.09
N ILE A 214 -6.72 11.10 22.24
CA ILE A 214 -5.48 11.89 22.17
C ILE A 214 -5.16 12.20 20.71
N GLU A 215 -4.96 13.48 20.41
CA GLU A 215 -4.52 13.93 19.09
C GLU A 215 -3.09 13.45 18.81
N HIS A 216 -2.86 12.89 17.63
CA HIS A 216 -1.57 12.33 17.26
C HIS A 216 -1.22 12.59 15.79
N LEU A 217 0.08 12.55 15.49
CA LEU A 217 0.66 12.80 14.17
C LEU A 217 1.75 11.79 13.86
N TYR A 218 1.65 11.15 12.70
CA TYR A 218 2.73 10.35 12.14
C TYR A 218 3.74 11.30 11.48
N LYS A 219 4.99 11.31 11.94
CA LYS A 219 6.07 11.97 11.19
C LYS A 219 6.51 11.05 10.04
N PRO A 220 6.81 11.60 8.85
CA PRO A 220 7.38 10.81 7.79
C PRO A 220 8.79 10.31 8.17
N PRO A 221 9.26 9.20 7.57
CA PRO A 221 10.68 8.83 7.61
C PRO A 221 11.59 9.94 7.07
N ALA A 222 12.87 9.85 7.42
CA ALA A 222 13.91 10.73 6.88
C ALA A 222 14.00 10.67 5.35
N ILE A 223 14.50 11.74 4.74
CA ILE A 223 14.56 11.87 3.27
C ILE A 223 15.48 10.82 2.64
N ASP A 224 16.50 10.36 3.36
CA ASP A 224 17.45 9.31 2.96
C ASP A 224 16.96 7.89 3.31
N ARG A 225 15.81 7.75 3.99
CA ARG A 225 15.20 6.47 4.30
C ARG A 225 14.30 6.01 3.15
N TYR A 226 14.70 4.91 2.50
CA TYR A 226 13.96 4.32 1.38
C TYR A 226 12.83 3.38 1.80
N ASP A 227 13.01 2.63 2.90
CA ASP A 227 11.95 1.76 3.39
C ASP A 227 10.82 2.58 4.02
N PRO A 228 9.56 2.21 3.79
CA PRO A 228 8.45 2.88 4.42
C PRO A 228 8.32 2.48 5.89
N LEU A 229 7.78 3.38 6.70
CA LEU A 229 7.30 3.04 8.02
C LEU A 229 5.98 2.27 7.90
N LYS A 230 6.02 0.97 8.21
CA LYS A 230 4.84 0.09 8.22
C LYS A 230 4.34 -0.08 9.65
N THR A 231 3.06 0.18 9.88
CA THR A 231 2.40 -0.03 11.17
C THR A 231 1.06 -0.74 10.99
N ILE A 232 0.55 -1.36 12.06
CA ILE A 232 -0.86 -1.72 12.18
C ILE A 232 -1.45 -0.79 13.23
N HIS A 233 -2.49 -0.04 12.85
CA HIS A 233 -3.29 0.77 13.76
C HIS A 233 -4.59 0.03 14.07
N ILE A 234 -4.76 -0.33 15.33
CA ILE A 234 -5.90 -1.07 15.87
C ILE A 234 -6.70 -0.14 16.78
N LYS A 235 -8.02 -0.09 16.58
CA LYS A 235 -8.95 0.62 17.46
C LYS A 235 -9.85 -0.37 18.21
N LEU A 236 -9.91 -0.21 19.52
CA LEU A 236 -10.64 -1.07 20.44
C LEU A 236 -11.73 -0.27 21.17
N THR A 237 -12.90 -0.87 21.35
CA THR A 237 -14.06 -0.23 21.99
C THR A 237 -14.83 -1.21 22.87
N LYS A 238 -15.54 -0.69 23.88
CA LYS A 238 -16.56 -1.45 24.63
C LYS A 238 -17.93 -1.44 23.94
N SER A 239 -18.12 -0.61 22.91
CA SER A 239 -19.41 -0.45 22.25
C SER A 239 -19.68 -1.56 21.23
N SER A 240 -20.66 -2.41 21.53
CA SER A 240 -21.17 -3.42 20.59
C SER A 240 -21.70 -2.81 19.29
N GLU A 241 -22.20 -1.57 19.33
CA GLU A 241 -22.66 -0.87 18.15
C GLU A 241 -21.49 -0.50 17.22
N LYS A 242 -20.42 0.08 17.78
CA LYS A 242 -19.20 0.38 17.00
C LYS A 242 -18.60 -0.88 16.39
N LEU A 243 -18.54 -1.99 17.15
CA LEU A 243 -18.12 -3.29 16.62
C LEU A 243 -18.98 -3.72 15.42
N ARG A 244 -20.31 -3.71 15.57
CA ARG A 244 -21.24 -4.09 14.49
C ARG A 244 -21.03 -3.21 13.25
N ASN A 245 -20.94 -1.90 13.44
CA ASN A 245 -20.74 -0.92 12.35
C ASN A 245 -19.38 -1.12 11.67
N GLY A 246 -18.31 -1.39 12.44
CA GLY A 246 -16.97 -1.66 11.91
C GLY A 246 -16.92 -2.93 11.06
N ILE A 247 -17.56 -4.01 11.52
CA ILE A 247 -17.68 -5.27 10.76
C ILE A 247 -18.47 -5.06 9.47
N GLU A 248 -19.62 -4.36 9.54
CA GLU A 248 -20.45 -4.08 8.36
C GLU A 248 -19.71 -3.21 7.35
N TYR A 249 -19.02 -2.18 7.81
CA TYR A 249 -18.19 -1.30 6.98
C TYR A 249 -17.09 -2.10 6.27
N TYR A 250 -16.34 -2.94 7.00
CA TYR A 250 -15.32 -3.81 6.42
C TYR A 250 -15.90 -4.72 5.33
N LYS A 251 -17.03 -5.39 5.61
CA LYS A 251 -17.69 -6.29 4.64
C LYS A 251 -18.11 -5.57 3.36
N LYS A 252 -18.80 -4.43 3.49
CA LYS A 252 -19.20 -3.60 2.33
C LYS A 252 -17.97 -3.19 1.51
N LYS A 253 -16.91 -2.74 2.18
CA LYS A 253 -15.66 -2.34 1.54
C LYS A 253 -14.95 -3.51 0.85
N PHE A 254 -14.93 -4.68 1.47
CA PHE A 254 -14.35 -5.89 0.89
C PHE A 254 -15.14 -6.38 -0.33
N GLU A 255 -16.47 -6.45 -0.25
CA GLU A 255 -17.33 -6.86 -1.36
C GLU A 255 -17.23 -5.91 -2.55
N HIS A 256 -17.29 -4.60 -2.30
CA HIS A 256 -17.11 -3.59 -3.33
C HIS A 256 -15.78 -3.75 -4.07
N ARG A 257 -14.68 -3.96 -3.33
CA ARG A 257 -13.35 -4.19 -3.92
C ARG A 257 -13.29 -5.48 -4.72
N ARG A 258 -13.83 -6.57 -4.17
CA ARG A 258 -13.88 -7.86 -4.87
C ARG A 258 -14.62 -7.73 -6.20
N ASN A 259 -15.74 -7.02 -6.22
CA ASN A 259 -16.53 -6.81 -7.44
C ASN A 259 -15.75 -6.04 -8.50
N ILE A 260 -15.09 -4.94 -8.11
CA ILE A 260 -14.32 -4.13 -9.07
C ILE A 260 -13.09 -4.87 -9.59
N ARG A 261 -12.37 -5.60 -8.74
CA ARG A 261 -11.20 -6.40 -9.18
C ARG A 261 -11.56 -7.43 -10.24
N ASN A 262 -12.76 -8.00 -10.14
CA ASN A 262 -13.29 -8.98 -11.08
C ASN A 262 -13.94 -8.35 -12.33
N THR A 263 -14.02 -7.02 -12.41
CA THR A 263 -14.56 -6.33 -13.58
C THR A 263 -13.52 -6.32 -14.72
N LYS A 264 -13.96 -6.62 -15.95
CA LYS A 264 -13.09 -6.67 -17.13
C LYS A 264 -12.64 -5.27 -17.54
N LEU A 265 -11.50 -5.19 -18.22
CA LEU A 265 -10.92 -3.90 -18.63
C LEU A 265 -11.88 -3.07 -19.51
N ASN A 266 -12.60 -3.69 -20.44
CA ASN A 266 -13.58 -3.04 -21.32
C ASN A 266 -14.79 -2.45 -20.58
N ASP A 267 -15.17 -3.06 -19.45
CA ASP A 267 -16.32 -2.62 -18.66
C ASP A 267 -15.95 -1.39 -17.81
N ILE A 268 -14.65 -1.18 -17.56
CA ILE A 268 -14.13 -0.05 -16.77
C ILE A 268 -13.73 1.11 -17.69
N ALA A 269 -13.07 0.81 -18.80
CA ALA A 269 -12.67 1.76 -19.82
C ALA A 269 -13.31 1.36 -21.15
N SER A 270 -14.53 1.85 -21.36
CA SER A 270 -15.31 1.58 -22.57
C SER A 270 -14.74 2.33 -23.77
N VAL A 271 -13.63 1.83 -24.30
CA VAL A 271 -13.08 2.23 -25.60
C VAL A 271 -13.95 1.61 -26.69
N SER A 272 -14.26 2.38 -27.73
CA SER A 272 -15.10 1.89 -28.83
C SER A 272 -14.48 0.68 -29.55
N ALA A 273 -15.25 -0.39 -29.71
CA ALA A 273 -14.76 -1.68 -30.19
C ALA A 273 -14.31 -1.70 -31.66
N ASN A 274 -14.81 -0.76 -32.47
CA ASN A 274 -14.62 -0.68 -33.92
C ASN A 274 -13.91 0.61 -34.34
N ARG A 275 -13.20 1.27 -33.41
CA ARG A 275 -12.49 2.50 -33.71
C ARG A 275 -11.24 2.20 -34.54
N VAL A 276 -11.27 2.63 -35.80
CA VAL A 276 -10.10 2.66 -36.69
C VAL A 276 -9.47 4.05 -36.59
N ILE A 277 -8.16 4.09 -36.32
CA ILE A 277 -7.41 5.34 -36.19
C ILE A 277 -6.42 5.52 -37.33
N ASP A 278 -6.29 6.75 -37.79
CA ASP A 278 -5.19 7.20 -38.62
C ASP A 278 -4.03 7.58 -37.69
N VAL A 279 -3.17 6.60 -37.38
CA VAL A 279 -2.09 6.71 -36.37
C VAL A 279 -1.20 7.92 -36.64
N GLU A 280 -0.93 8.21 -37.91
CA GLU A 280 -0.05 9.28 -38.36
C GLU A 280 -0.52 10.66 -37.88
N LYS A 281 -1.84 10.89 -37.78
CA LYS A 281 -2.43 12.14 -37.29
C LYS A 281 -2.21 12.37 -35.79
N TYR A 282 -1.96 11.31 -35.02
CA TYR A 282 -1.75 11.41 -33.58
C TYR A 282 -0.27 11.55 -33.23
N ILE A 283 0.65 11.18 -34.13
CA ILE A 283 2.09 11.31 -33.89
C ILE A 283 2.48 12.79 -33.94
N THR A 284 2.82 13.36 -32.78
CA THR A 284 3.25 14.75 -32.66
C THR A 284 4.76 14.91 -32.67
N ARG A 285 5.51 13.88 -32.24
CA ARG A 285 6.99 13.89 -32.28
C ARG A 285 7.56 12.52 -32.64
N ARG A 286 8.73 12.54 -33.29
CA ARG A 286 9.52 11.38 -33.65
C ARG A 286 10.96 11.61 -33.25
N TYR A 287 11.55 10.64 -32.57
CA TYR A 287 12.96 10.63 -32.24
C TYR A 287 13.59 9.33 -32.70
N VAL A 288 14.84 9.40 -33.12
CA VAL A 288 15.65 8.25 -33.47
C VAL A 288 16.97 8.41 -32.73
N GLY A 289 17.26 7.48 -31.83
CA GLY A 289 18.55 7.41 -31.16
C GLY A 289 19.67 7.02 -32.13
N GLU A 290 20.91 7.22 -31.74
CA GLU A 290 22.11 6.89 -32.51
C GLU A 290 22.15 5.41 -32.91
N ASN A 291 21.65 4.54 -32.04
CA ASN A 291 21.53 3.10 -32.31
C ASN A 291 20.29 2.72 -33.14
N GLY A 292 19.59 3.68 -33.73
CA GLY A 292 18.40 3.47 -34.56
C GLY A 292 17.13 3.14 -33.78
N LYS A 293 17.17 3.18 -32.44
CA LYS A 293 15.98 3.01 -31.58
C LYS A 293 15.03 4.19 -31.80
N LYS A 294 13.73 3.91 -31.95
CA LYS A 294 12.74 4.92 -32.31
C LYS A 294 11.79 5.20 -31.16
N ILE A 295 11.46 6.47 -30.97
CA ILE A 295 10.46 6.94 -30.00
C ILE A 295 9.41 7.74 -30.76
N TYR A 296 8.14 7.41 -30.53
CA TYR A 296 6.99 8.11 -31.11
C TYR A 296 6.15 8.67 -29.98
N VAL A 297 5.89 9.98 -30.02
CA VAL A 297 4.98 10.65 -29.07
C VAL A 297 3.63 10.82 -29.76
N LEU A 298 2.58 10.29 -29.15
CA LEU A 298 1.23 10.33 -29.67
C LEU A 298 0.32 11.11 -28.71
N ASP A 299 -0.22 12.23 -29.16
CA ASP A 299 -1.14 13.05 -28.37
C ASP A 299 -2.59 12.83 -28.80
N ASN A 300 -3.52 12.92 -27.85
CA ASN A 300 -4.97 12.77 -28.07
C ASN A 300 -5.40 11.40 -28.66
N LEU A 301 -4.58 10.35 -28.44
CA LEU A 301 -4.90 8.99 -28.88
C LEU A 301 -6.17 8.44 -28.20
N PHE A 302 -6.47 8.86 -26.98
CA PHE A 302 -7.70 8.49 -26.24
C PHE A 302 -8.52 9.72 -25.94
N THR A 303 -9.85 9.59 -25.91
CA THR A 303 -10.72 10.70 -25.51
C THR A 303 -10.61 10.94 -23.99
N PRO A 304 -10.96 12.14 -23.50
CA PRO A 304 -10.99 12.42 -22.07
C PRO A 304 -11.86 11.42 -21.27
N GLU A 305 -12.98 10.97 -21.83
CA GLU A 305 -13.88 10.00 -21.19
C GLU A 305 -13.26 8.60 -21.12
N GLU A 306 -12.57 8.17 -22.18
CA GLU A 306 -11.83 6.90 -22.20
C GLU A 306 -10.71 6.91 -21.15
N LEU A 307 -9.95 8.00 -21.07
CA LEU A 307 -8.90 8.17 -20.06
C LEU A 307 -9.47 8.21 -18.64
N GLU A 308 -10.61 8.87 -18.41
CA GLU A 308 -11.25 8.87 -17.10
C GLU A 308 -11.73 7.45 -16.69
N GLY A 309 -12.21 6.66 -17.66
CA GLY A 309 -12.49 5.24 -17.46
C GLY A 309 -11.23 4.48 -17.03
N LEU A 310 -10.10 4.66 -17.73
CA LEU A 310 -8.83 4.02 -17.37
C LEU A 310 -8.32 4.43 -15.99
N ARG A 311 -8.48 5.70 -15.59
CA ARG A 311 -8.07 6.17 -14.26
C ARG A 311 -8.86 5.53 -13.13
N LYS A 312 -10.10 5.10 -13.37
CA LYS A 312 -10.84 4.31 -12.36
C LYS A 312 -10.15 2.98 -12.06
N LEU A 313 -9.35 2.42 -12.98
CA LEU A 313 -8.55 1.21 -12.72
C LEU A 313 -7.53 1.44 -11.61
N VAL A 314 -6.88 2.61 -11.62
CA VAL A 314 -5.87 3.02 -10.63
C VAL A 314 -6.46 3.07 -9.21
N LYS A 315 -7.76 3.34 -9.07
CA LYS A 315 -8.41 3.40 -7.76
C LYS A 315 -8.69 2.01 -7.16
N TYR A 316 -8.81 0.96 -7.97
CA TYR A 316 -9.45 -0.28 -7.54
C TYR A 316 -8.74 -1.58 -7.95
N LYS A 317 -7.63 -1.49 -8.69
CA LYS A 317 -6.74 -2.63 -8.89
C LYS A 317 -5.89 -2.89 -7.65
N GLU A 318 -5.34 -4.09 -7.58
CA GLU A 318 -4.48 -4.50 -6.49
C GLU A 318 -3.07 -3.95 -6.70
N TYR A 319 -2.74 -2.93 -5.91
CA TYR A 319 -1.39 -2.38 -5.86
C TYR A 319 -0.56 -3.18 -4.85
N PHE A 320 0.64 -3.57 -5.27
CA PHE A 320 1.65 -4.06 -4.36
C PHE A 320 2.76 -3.02 -4.21
N TYR A 321 3.31 -2.98 -3.00
CA TYR A 321 4.45 -2.16 -2.68
C TYR A 321 5.74 -2.98 -2.74
N THR A 322 6.69 -2.58 -3.58
CA THR A 322 8.05 -3.12 -3.58
C THR A 322 9.06 -2.03 -3.22
N TYR A 323 10.03 -2.42 -2.41
CA TYR A 323 11.25 -1.66 -2.11
C TYR A 323 12.49 -2.45 -2.54
N ILE A 324 12.30 -3.57 -3.25
CA ILE A 324 13.38 -4.43 -3.69
C ILE A 324 14.06 -3.69 -4.85
N HIS A 325 15.32 -3.34 -4.61
CA HIS A 325 16.21 -2.73 -5.58
C HIS A 325 17.24 -3.79 -6.00
N ASP A 326 16.85 -4.74 -6.84
CA ASP A 326 17.82 -5.58 -7.53
C ASP A 326 18.27 -4.91 -8.84
N ASP A 327 19.36 -5.40 -9.43
CA ASP A 327 20.03 -4.79 -10.58
C ASP A 327 19.18 -4.78 -11.86
N GLY A 328 17.98 -5.40 -11.84
CA GLY A 328 17.02 -5.40 -12.95
C GLY A 328 15.73 -4.64 -12.66
N SER A 329 15.58 -4.00 -11.50
CA SER A 329 14.37 -3.26 -11.16
C SER A 329 14.40 -1.82 -11.68
N ASP A 330 13.28 -1.37 -12.27
CA ASP A 330 12.98 0.01 -12.63
C ASP A 330 12.88 0.97 -11.42
N GLY A 331 12.91 0.43 -10.20
CA GLY A 331 12.81 1.16 -8.94
C GLY A 331 11.40 1.70 -8.64
N VAL A 332 10.38 1.29 -9.39
CA VAL A 332 8.99 1.69 -9.15
C VAL A 332 8.47 1.02 -7.89
N SER A 333 7.94 1.82 -6.97
CA SER A 333 7.50 1.31 -5.67
C SER A 333 6.06 0.79 -5.66
N TRP A 334 5.18 1.32 -6.52
CA TRP A 334 3.76 1.01 -6.55
C TRP A 334 3.34 0.56 -7.93
N MET A 335 2.97 -0.71 -8.05
CA MET A 335 2.58 -1.32 -9.32
C MET A 335 1.27 -2.09 -9.16
N ALA A 336 0.40 -1.95 -10.16
CA ALA A 336 -0.77 -2.79 -10.36
C ALA A 336 -0.59 -3.61 -11.64
N ILE A 337 -0.57 -4.93 -11.53
CA ILE A 337 -0.44 -5.84 -12.68
C ILE A 337 -1.83 -6.17 -13.23
N PHE A 338 -1.95 -6.22 -14.56
CA PHE A 338 -3.16 -6.62 -15.27
C PHE A 338 -3.02 -8.01 -15.88
N SER A 339 -4.15 -8.70 -16.03
CA SER A 339 -4.20 -9.92 -16.82
C SER A 339 -3.87 -9.60 -18.28
N VAL A 340 -2.78 -10.18 -18.79
CA VAL A 340 -2.39 -10.06 -20.21
C VAL A 340 -3.53 -10.53 -21.11
N GLN A 341 -4.26 -11.57 -20.72
CA GLN A 341 -5.41 -12.07 -21.47
C GLN A 341 -6.56 -11.07 -21.50
N ASP A 342 -6.86 -10.41 -20.38
CA ASP A 342 -7.92 -9.41 -20.32
C ASP A 342 -7.55 -8.16 -21.13
N PHE A 343 -6.28 -7.76 -21.10
CA PHE A 343 -5.76 -6.67 -21.92
C PHE A 343 -5.79 -7.02 -23.40
N ALA A 344 -5.32 -8.21 -23.80
CA ALA A 344 -5.37 -8.66 -25.20
C ALA A 344 -6.80 -8.74 -25.76
N ASN A 345 -7.78 -9.06 -24.91
CA ASN A 345 -9.21 -9.07 -25.26
C ASN A 345 -9.86 -7.68 -25.22
N SER A 346 -9.12 -6.65 -24.81
CA SER A 346 -9.67 -5.31 -24.61
C SER A 346 -9.67 -4.47 -25.89
N ASN A 347 -10.59 -3.50 -25.95
CA ASN A 347 -10.59 -2.49 -27.00
C ASN A 347 -9.40 -1.52 -26.87
N LEU A 348 -8.81 -1.40 -25.67
CA LEU A 348 -7.56 -0.68 -25.47
C LEU A 348 -6.42 -1.29 -26.28
N TRP A 349 -6.28 -2.61 -26.23
CA TRP A 349 -5.27 -3.32 -27.02
C TRP A 349 -5.50 -3.17 -28.52
N LYS A 350 -6.75 -3.16 -29.01
CA LYS A 350 -7.04 -2.93 -30.44
C LYS A 350 -6.51 -1.59 -30.95
N ILE A 351 -6.49 -0.55 -30.12
CA ILE A 351 -5.88 0.73 -30.45
C ILE A 351 -4.34 0.62 -30.45
N HIS A 352 -3.76 0.03 -29.42
CA HIS A 352 -2.31 -0.18 -29.31
C HIS A 352 -1.77 -1.05 -30.48
N GLN A 353 -2.55 -2.04 -30.92
CA GLN A 353 -2.22 -2.90 -32.05
C GLN A 353 -2.18 -2.11 -33.37
N GLN A 354 -3.10 -1.15 -33.58
CA GLN A 354 -3.04 -0.27 -34.75
C GLN A 354 -1.77 0.60 -34.73
N VAL A 355 -1.39 1.13 -33.55
CA VAL A 355 -0.17 1.94 -33.40
C VAL A 355 1.07 1.12 -33.73
N VAL A 356 1.24 -0.06 -33.13
CA VAL A 356 2.45 -0.88 -33.35
C VAL A 356 2.54 -1.44 -34.75
N ASN A 357 1.41 -1.73 -35.40
CA ASN A 357 1.42 -2.16 -36.79
C ASN A 357 1.81 -1.01 -37.75
N HIS A 358 1.61 0.25 -37.34
CA HIS A 358 2.03 1.42 -38.12
C HIS A 358 3.51 1.74 -37.95
N VAL A 359 4.03 1.68 -36.72
CA VAL A 359 5.42 2.09 -36.41
C VAL A 359 6.43 0.93 -36.37
N GLY A 360 5.94 -0.28 -36.16
CA GLY A 360 6.73 -1.50 -36.05
C GLY A 360 7.05 -2.13 -37.39
N SER A 361 7.92 -3.14 -37.37
CA SER A 361 8.35 -3.89 -38.55
C SER A 361 7.62 -5.22 -38.75
N ARG A 362 6.73 -5.60 -37.83
CA ARG A 362 5.99 -6.87 -37.88
C ARG A 362 4.50 -6.62 -38.13
N ASP A 363 3.89 -7.59 -38.78
CA ASP A 363 2.45 -7.60 -39.00
C ASP A 363 1.65 -7.90 -37.72
N ILE A 364 2.28 -8.57 -36.75
CA ILE A 364 1.63 -9.03 -35.52
C ILE A 364 2.55 -8.83 -34.30
N TYR A 365 2.00 -8.15 -33.31
CA TYR A 365 2.54 -8.04 -31.96
C TYR A 365 1.56 -8.63 -30.94
N PHE A 366 2.07 -9.03 -29.77
CA PHE A 366 1.28 -9.52 -28.66
C PHE A 366 1.73 -8.84 -27.36
N PRO A 367 0.78 -8.45 -26.48
CA PRO A 367 1.15 -7.99 -25.15
C PRO A 367 1.66 -9.17 -24.33
N TYR A 368 2.72 -8.96 -23.55
CA TYR A 368 3.26 -9.97 -22.64
C TYR A 368 3.48 -9.46 -21.22
N ASP A 369 3.52 -8.14 -21.04
CA ASP A 369 3.58 -7.47 -19.75
C ASP A 369 2.68 -6.23 -19.79
N VAL A 370 1.85 -6.06 -18.76
CA VAL A 370 0.86 -4.98 -18.68
C VAL A 370 0.71 -4.59 -17.20
N SER A 371 1.17 -3.40 -16.88
CA SER A 371 1.13 -2.85 -15.53
C SER A 371 0.74 -1.37 -15.54
N SER A 372 0.33 -0.87 -14.39
CA SER A 372 0.17 0.55 -14.12
C SER A 372 1.03 0.92 -12.93
N ASN A 373 1.90 1.90 -13.14
CA ASN A 373 2.83 2.40 -12.16
C ASN A 373 2.30 3.70 -11.55
N MET A 374 2.35 3.82 -10.23
CA MET A 374 2.10 5.09 -9.53
C MET A 374 3.46 5.69 -9.16
N ILE A 375 3.90 6.65 -9.97
CA ILE A 375 5.14 7.39 -9.75
C ILE A 375 4.83 8.62 -8.90
N ARG A 376 5.74 8.93 -7.97
CA ARG A 376 5.70 10.14 -7.14
C ARG A 376 7.13 10.64 -6.95
N ASN A 377 7.25 11.90 -6.55
CA ASN A 377 8.53 12.58 -6.25
C ASN A 377 9.47 11.86 -5.25
N ASN A 378 8.99 10.87 -4.50
CA ASN A 378 9.77 10.13 -3.51
C ASN A 378 10.18 8.72 -3.95
N VAL A 379 9.82 8.32 -5.18
CA VAL A 379 10.17 7.02 -5.77
C VAL A 379 11.58 7.08 -6.37
N ASN A 380 12.40 6.06 -6.08
CA ASN A 380 13.75 5.91 -6.64
C ASN A 380 13.69 5.28 -8.03
N ARG A 381 13.30 6.05 -9.04
CA ARG A 381 13.35 5.58 -10.43
C ARG A 381 14.80 5.32 -10.83
N ARG A 382 15.01 4.26 -11.61
CA ARG A 382 16.30 3.93 -12.20
C ARG A 382 16.19 3.88 -13.71
N LEU A 383 17.31 4.20 -14.35
CA LEU A 383 17.50 3.88 -15.75
C LEU A 383 17.41 2.35 -15.91
N HIS A 384 16.58 1.90 -16.84
CA HIS A 384 16.35 0.49 -17.11
C HIS A 384 15.98 0.29 -18.57
N SER A 385 16.00 -0.97 -19.00
CA SER A 385 15.56 -1.40 -20.32
C SER A 385 14.51 -2.48 -20.18
N ASP A 386 13.32 -2.25 -20.74
CA ASP A 386 12.26 -3.26 -20.86
C ASP A 386 12.56 -4.32 -21.93
N TYR A 387 13.70 -4.18 -22.62
CA TYR A 387 14.07 -4.91 -23.81
C TYR A 387 15.06 -6.04 -23.53
N LEU A 388 14.82 -7.19 -24.18
CA LEU A 388 15.81 -8.26 -24.35
C LEU A 388 16.44 -8.14 -25.75
N SER A 389 17.78 -8.15 -25.82
CA SER A 389 18.63 -7.86 -27.00
C SER A 389 18.40 -8.66 -28.30
N ILE A 390 17.40 -9.54 -28.32
CA ILE A 390 17.16 -10.51 -29.39
C ILE A 390 15.76 -10.42 -30.02
N THR A 391 14.92 -9.46 -29.63
CA THR A 391 13.50 -9.43 -30.04
C THR A 391 13.00 -8.03 -30.40
N ASP A 392 12.41 -7.85 -31.59
CA ASP A 392 11.66 -6.65 -31.95
C ASP A 392 10.43 -6.51 -31.03
N GLN A 393 10.55 -5.61 -30.04
CA GLN A 393 9.63 -5.36 -28.94
C GLN A 393 9.38 -3.86 -28.82
N TRP A 394 8.16 -3.50 -28.41
CA TRP A 394 7.76 -2.12 -28.16
C TRP A 394 7.19 -1.98 -26.76
N THR A 395 7.71 -1.02 -25.99
CA THR A 395 7.06 -0.53 -24.76
C THR A 395 6.13 0.61 -25.11
N MET A 396 4.91 0.57 -24.57
CA MET A 396 3.92 1.64 -24.73
C MET A 396 3.55 2.20 -23.36
N VAL A 397 3.78 3.50 -23.18
CA VAL A 397 3.46 4.22 -21.95
C VAL A 397 2.26 5.12 -22.22
N THR A 398 1.14 4.86 -21.55
CA THR A 398 -0.04 5.74 -21.58
C THR A 398 -0.07 6.56 -20.30
N TYR A 399 0.11 7.87 -20.41
CA TYR A 399 -0.02 8.77 -19.27
C TYR A 399 -1.49 8.94 -18.87
N LEU A 400 -1.79 8.73 -17.60
CA LEU A 400 -3.15 8.81 -17.06
C LEU A 400 -3.40 10.13 -16.32
N ASN A 401 -2.44 11.06 -16.28
CA ASN A 401 -2.54 12.29 -15.51
C ASN A 401 -3.18 13.40 -16.35
N PRO A 402 -4.35 13.95 -15.98
CA PRO A 402 -4.94 15.11 -16.65
C PRO A 402 -4.09 16.36 -16.41
N ASN A 403 -4.01 17.20 -17.44
CA ASN A 403 -3.42 18.54 -17.37
C ASN A 403 -1.98 18.52 -16.83
N TRP A 404 -1.22 17.47 -17.14
CA TRP A 404 0.22 17.48 -16.91
C TRP A 404 0.86 18.48 -17.87
N ILE A 405 1.78 19.28 -17.35
CA ILE A 405 2.64 20.18 -18.10
C ILE A 405 4.09 19.91 -17.66
N ALA A 406 5.06 20.16 -18.53
CA ALA A 406 6.48 19.90 -18.28
C ALA A 406 6.96 20.46 -16.92
N GLN A 407 6.49 21.64 -16.50
CA GLN A 407 6.91 22.27 -15.25
C GLN A 407 6.56 21.47 -13.97
N LYS A 408 5.80 20.38 -14.07
CA LYS A 408 5.47 19.51 -12.94
C LYS A 408 6.50 18.40 -12.69
N GLY A 409 7.49 18.21 -13.57
CA GLY A 409 8.73 17.48 -13.28
C GLY A 409 8.63 15.96 -13.11
N GLU A 410 7.79 15.29 -13.89
CA GLU A 410 7.76 13.80 -13.94
C GLU A 410 7.74 13.26 -15.38
N GLU A 411 8.47 13.90 -16.29
CA GLU A 411 8.71 13.44 -17.66
C GLU A 411 9.31 12.04 -17.69
N THR A 412 9.07 11.31 -18.79
CA THR A 412 9.86 10.11 -19.10
C THR A 412 11.07 10.53 -19.92
N ALA A 413 12.26 10.38 -19.33
CA ALA A 413 13.53 10.58 -20.02
C ALA A 413 13.99 9.28 -20.70
N TYR A 414 14.45 9.40 -21.94
CA TYR A 414 14.93 8.31 -22.78
C TYR A 414 16.43 8.47 -23.05
N PHE A 415 17.15 7.35 -23.00
CA PHE A 415 18.60 7.28 -23.17
C PHE A 415 18.98 6.15 -24.15
N GLU A 416 20.18 6.20 -24.70
CA GLU A 416 20.67 5.18 -25.65
C GLU A 416 20.84 3.80 -25.02
N SER A 417 21.28 3.77 -23.76
CA SER A 417 21.59 2.57 -22.99
C SER A 417 20.95 2.62 -21.60
N ALA A 418 20.74 1.45 -20.99
CA ALA A 418 20.29 1.35 -19.60
C ALA A 418 21.44 1.57 -18.58
N ASP A 419 22.68 1.47 -19.05
CA ASP A 419 23.89 1.50 -18.21
C ASP A 419 24.63 2.85 -18.27
N ASP A 420 24.15 3.80 -19.06
CA ASP A 420 24.81 5.09 -19.30
C ASP A 420 23.77 6.23 -19.39
N ASP A 421 23.82 7.12 -18.42
CA ASP A 421 22.96 8.30 -18.31
C ASP A 421 23.50 9.54 -19.04
N ASN A 422 24.68 9.45 -19.68
CA ASN A 422 25.25 10.57 -20.44
C ASN A 422 24.67 10.67 -21.86
N ASN A 423 24.22 9.54 -22.41
CA ASN A 423 23.72 9.45 -23.78
C ASN A 423 22.18 9.64 -23.81
N TYR A 424 21.76 10.87 -23.54
CA TYR A 424 20.37 11.31 -23.54
C TYR A 424 19.79 11.45 -24.95
N ILE A 425 18.57 10.96 -25.17
CA ILE A 425 17.85 11.08 -26.45
C ILE A 425 16.82 12.22 -26.36
N THR A 426 15.87 12.12 -25.43
CA THR A 426 14.76 13.08 -25.26
C THR A 426 14.03 12.85 -23.93
N GLU A 427 13.22 13.82 -23.53
CA GLU A 427 12.18 13.68 -22.51
C GLU A 427 10.80 13.98 -23.09
N VAL A 428 9.77 13.31 -22.56
CA VAL A 428 8.37 13.40 -23.03
C VAL A 428 7.41 13.59 -21.88
#